data_AF-A0A4Q3TX44-F1
#
_entry.id   AF-A0A4Q3TX44-F1
#
_cell.length_a   1.000
_cell.length_b   1.000
_cell.length_c   1.000
_cell.angle_alpha   90.00
_cell.angle_beta   90.00
_cell.angle_gamma   90.00
#
_symmetry.space_group_name_H-M   'P 1'
#
loop_
_entity.id
_entity.type
_entity.pdbx_description
1 polymer ?
#
loop_
_entity_poly.entity_id
_entity_poly.type
_entity_poly.pdbx_seq_one_letter_code
_entity_poly.pdbx_strand_id
1 'polypeptide(L)' 'MSLDEASEGSQQAADGTKPIPRHSGHRDRLRERAAKGGLGALPDYELLELLLFRSIPYKDTKALAKDLLARFGGL' A
#
# COMPACT_ATOMS: atom_id res chain seq x y z
N MET A 1 31.75 -29.28 48.17
CA MET A 1 30.46 -28.84 48.72
C MET A 1 30.04 -27.65 47.88
N SER A 2 28.92 -27.82 47.17
CA SER A 2 28.37 -26.98 46.10
C SER A 2 27.99 -25.57 46.54
N LEU A 3 27.46 -24.82 45.55
CA LEU A 3 26.67 -23.57 45.54
C LEU A 3 27.53 -22.41 45.00
N ASP A 4 27.19 -21.66 43.95
CA ASP A 4 26.05 -21.59 43.05
C ASP A 4 26.50 -20.68 41.88
N GLU A 5 26.63 -21.17 40.64
CA GLU A 5 26.79 -20.29 39.47
C GLU A 5 25.42 -20.07 38.84
N ALA A 6 24.84 -18.92 39.18
CA ALA A 6 23.56 -18.47 38.65
C ALA A 6 23.68 -18.18 37.14
N SER A 7 23.09 -19.11 36.39
CA SER A 7 22.43 -18.93 35.11
C SER A 7 21.73 -17.57 34.98
N GLU A 8 21.97 -16.86 33.87
CA GLU A 8 20.94 -16.03 33.25
C GLU A 8 21.07 -16.08 31.73
N GLY A 9 19.96 -16.47 31.11
CA GLY A 9 19.88 -16.97 29.74
C GLY A 9 19.96 -15.89 28.68
N SER A 10 20.73 -16.19 27.64
CA SER A 10 20.79 -15.44 26.39
C SER A 10 19.50 -15.64 25.58
N GLN A 11 18.48 -14.82 25.83
CA GLN A 11 17.26 -14.76 25.01
C GLN A 11 17.46 -13.88 23.77
N GLN A 12 17.79 -14.55 22.67
CA GLN A 12 17.04 -14.53 21.41
C GLN A 12 16.57 -13.16 20.88
N ALA A 13 17.37 -12.55 20.00
CA ALA A 13 16.93 -11.50 19.08
C ALA A 13 16.63 -12.10 17.70
N ALA A 14 15.45 -12.69 17.55
CA ALA A 14 14.86 -12.95 16.23
C ALA A 14 13.90 -11.79 15.93
N ASP A 15 14.43 -10.66 15.47
CA ASP A 15 13.58 -9.56 15.03
C ASP A 15 12.98 -9.91 13.65
N GLY A 16 11.74 -10.39 13.70
CA GLY A 16 10.92 -10.68 12.54
C GLY A 16 10.68 -9.40 11.77
N THR A 17 11.50 -9.16 10.74
CA THR A 17 11.25 -8.11 9.76
C THR A 17 9.94 -8.44 9.04
N LYS A 18 8.83 -7.89 9.55
CA LYS A 18 7.54 -7.88 8.85
C LYS A 18 7.77 -7.33 7.45
N PRO A 19 7.28 -7.99 6.40
CA PRO A 19 7.43 -7.50 5.04
C PRO A 19 6.77 -6.12 4.97
N ILE A 20 7.57 -5.09 4.64
CA ILE A 20 7.09 -3.73 4.42
C ILE A 20 5.94 -3.84 3.41
N PRO A 21 4.70 -3.42 3.75
CA PRO A 21 3.59 -3.54 2.84
C PRO A 21 3.90 -2.70 1.60
N ARG A 22 4.05 -3.36 0.44
CA ARG A 22 4.46 -2.76 -0.84
C ARG A 22 3.42 -1.81 -1.46
N HIS A 23 2.47 -1.34 -0.66
CA HIS A 23 1.33 -0.51 -1.07
C HIS A 23 1.50 0.96 -0.69
N SER A 24 2.51 1.31 0.11
CA SER A 24 2.78 2.69 0.50
C SER A 24 3.32 3.49 -0.70
N GLY A 25 2.60 4.54 -1.08
CA GLY A 25 3.04 5.54 -2.05
C GLY A 25 2.41 5.47 -3.45
N HIS A 26 1.60 4.46 -3.79
CA HIS A 26 0.89 4.47 -5.09
C HIS A 26 -0.09 5.65 -5.19
N ARG A 27 -0.86 5.86 -4.13
CA ARG A 27 -1.76 7.00 -3.98
C ARG A 27 -1.02 8.34 -4.13
N ASP A 28 0.15 8.46 -3.52
CA ASP A 28 0.91 9.71 -3.53
C ASP A 28 1.51 9.98 -4.91
N ARG A 29 2.02 8.95 -5.60
CA ARG A 29 2.48 9.06 -7.00
C ARG A 29 1.37 9.49 -7.95
N LEU A 30 0.16 8.96 -7.78
CA LEU A 30 -1.00 9.35 -8.60
C LEU A 30 -1.40 10.80 -8.36
N ARG A 31 -1.44 11.23 -7.09
CA ARG A 31 -1.71 12.62 -6.72
C ARG A 31 -0.66 13.57 -7.30
N GLU A 32 0.62 13.20 -7.20
CA GLU A 32 1.71 14.01 -7.73
C GLU A 32 1.63 14.14 -9.25
N ARG A 33 1.36 13.04 -9.96
CA ARG A 33 1.22 13.06 -11.43
C ARG A 33 0.02 13.90 -11.86
N ALA A 34 -1.12 13.76 -11.19
CA ALA A 34 -2.31 14.58 -11.44
C ALA A 34 -2.06 16.06 -11.13
N ALA A 35 -1.32 16.37 -10.05
CA ALA A 35 -0.99 17.75 -9.71
C ALA A 35 -0.03 18.40 -10.73
N LYS A 36 0.90 17.63 -11.30
CA LYS A 36 1.87 18.12 -12.29
C LYS A 36 1.30 18.23 -13.70
N GLY A 37 0.52 17.25 -14.13
CA GLY A 37 0.05 17.12 -15.52
C GLY A 37 -1.46 17.27 -15.72
N GLY A 38 -2.22 17.55 -14.66
CA GLY A 38 -3.68 17.53 -14.68
C GLY A 38 -4.25 16.11 -14.77
N LEU A 39 -5.58 16.00 -14.83
CA LEU A 39 -6.26 14.70 -14.89
C LEU A 39 -5.97 13.92 -16.19
N GLY A 40 -5.70 14.63 -17.29
CA GLY A 40 -5.34 14.00 -18.57
C GLY A 40 -3.96 13.35 -18.60
N ALA A 41 -3.13 13.54 -17.57
CA ALA A 41 -1.85 12.84 -17.42
C ALA A 41 -2.00 11.44 -16.79
N LEU A 42 -3.22 11.06 -16.41
CA LEU A 42 -3.56 9.75 -15.89
C LEU A 42 -4.35 8.96 -16.94
N PRO A 43 -4.03 7.68 -17.19
CA PRO A 43 -4.95 6.76 -17.84
C PRO A 43 -6.26 6.64 -17.05
N ASP A 44 -7.36 6.31 -17.72
CA ASP A 44 -8.71 6.25 -17.11
C ASP A 44 -8.77 5.38 -15.84
N TYR A 45 -8.07 4.24 -15.83
CA TYR A 45 -8.07 3.36 -14.66
C TYR A 45 -7.35 3.99 -13.46
N GLU A 46 -6.28 4.74 -13.70
CA GLU A 46 -5.54 5.46 -12.67
C GLU A 46 -6.33 6.67 -12.16
N LEU A 47 -7.08 7.33 -13.05
CA LEU A 47 -8.01 8.40 -12.68
C LEU A 47 -9.15 7.87 -11.80
N LEU A 48 -9.73 6.71 -12.14
CA LEU A 48 -10.70 6.03 -11.30
C LEU A 48 -10.10 5.63 -9.94
N GLU A 49 -8.88 5.10 -9.91
CA GLU A 49 -8.19 4.80 -8.64
C GLU A 49 -8.07 6.05 -7.76
N LEU A 50 -7.68 7.20 -8.34
CA LEU A 50 -7.57 8.47 -7.61
C LEU A 50 -8.91 8.90 -6.98
N LEU A 51 -10.02 8.74 -7.70
CA LEU A 51 -11.37 9.01 -7.20
C LEU A 51 -11.80 8.00 -6.13
N LEU A 52 -11.57 6.71 -6.37
CA LEU A 52 -11.96 5.63 -5.46
C LEU A 52 -11.22 5.72 -4.12
N PHE A 53 -9.98 6.19 -4.09
CA PHE A 53 -9.25 6.43 -2.84
C PHE A 53 -9.93 7.41 -1.89
N ARG A 54 -10.74 8.34 -2.42
CA ARG A 54 -11.52 9.30 -1.61
C ARG A 54 -12.75 8.67 -0.98
N SER A 55 -13.33 7.68 -1.66
CA SER A 55 -14.55 6.98 -1.25
C SER A 55 -14.26 5.71 -0.44
N ILE A 56 -13.14 5.03 -0.70
CA ILE A 56 -12.73 3.77 -0.09
C ILE A 56 -11.31 3.92 0.47
N PRO A 57 -11.16 4.28 1.76
CA PRO A 57 -9.85 4.38 2.38
C PRO A 57 -9.22 2.97 2.59
N TYR A 58 -7.89 2.90 2.49
CA TYR A 58 -7.07 1.72 2.80
C TYR A 58 -7.39 0.42 2.02
N LYS A 59 -7.88 0.53 0.79
CA LYS A 59 -8.11 -0.62 -0.11
C LYS A 59 -7.32 -0.49 -1.41
N ASP A 60 -6.89 -1.62 -1.97
CA ASP A 60 -6.45 -1.68 -3.37
C ASP A 60 -7.68 -1.53 -4.28
N THR A 61 -7.71 -0.45 -5.06
CA THR A 61 -8.82 -0.10 -5.95
C THR A 61 -8.55 -0.42 -7.41
N LYS A 62 -7.38 -0.99 -7.73
CA LYS A 62 -6.97 -1.26 -9.11
C LYS A 62 -7.90 -2.23 -9.82
N ALA A 63 -8.24 -3.35 -9.16
CA ALA A 63 -9.18 -4.32 -9.71
C ALA A 63 -10.56 -3.67 -9.96
N LEU A 64 -11.06 -2.94 -8.96
CA LEU A 64 -12.34 -2.23 -9.07
C LEU A 64 -12.35 -1.19 -10.19
N ALA A 65 -11.28 -0.41 -10.37
CA ALA A 65 -11.16 0.55 -11.46
C ALA A 65 -11.25 -0.13 -12.84
N LYS A 66 -10.58 -1.27 -13.00
CA LYS A 66 -10.67 -2.06 -14.24
C LYS A 66 -12.06 -2.63 -14.47
N ASP A 67 -12.70 -3.17 -13.44
CA ASP A 67 -14.05 -3.72 -13.53
C ASP A 67 -15.07 -2.64 -13.92
N LEU A 68 -14.92 -1.44 -13.37
CA LEU A 68 -15.74 -0.29 -13.73
C LEU A 68 -15.54 0.12 -15.19
N LEU A 69 -14.31 0.20 -15.67
CA LEU A 69 -14.07 0.49 -17.09
C LEU A 69 -14.61 -0.59 -18.02
N ALA A 70 -14.43 -1.87 -17.66
CA ALA A 70 -14.98 -2.97 -18.45
C ALA A 70 -16.51 -2.92 -18.51
N ARG A 71 -17.16 -2.49 -17.42
CA ARG A 71 -18.61 -2.39 -17.33
C ARG A 71 -19.19 -1.17 -18.06
N PHE A 72 -18.51 -0.02 -18.00
CA PHE A 72 -19.05 1.25 -18.47
C PHE A 72 -18.41 1.77 -19.76
N GLY A 73 -17.30 1.19 -20.21
CA GLY A 73 -16.69 1.43 -21.53
C GLY A 73 -15.71 2.59 -21.62
N GLY A 74 -15.51 3.39 -20.55
CA GLY A 74 -14.53 4.48 -20.53
C GLY A 74 -14.86 5.57 -19.51
N LEU A 75 -14.02 6.61 -19.48
CA LEU A 75 -14.27 7.88 -18.80
C LEU A 75 -14.39 9.04 -19.80
#